data_AF-A0A7C2DEJ8-F1
#
_entry.id   AF-A0A7C2DEJ8-F1
#
_cell.length_a   1.000
_cell.length_b   1.000
_cell.length_c   1.000
_cell.angle_alpha   90.00
_cell.angle_beta   90.00
_cell.angle_gamma   90.00
#
_symmetry.space_group_name_H-M   'P 1'
#
loop_
_entity.id
_entity.type
_entity.pdbx_description
1 polymer ?
#
loop_
_entity_poly.entity_id
_entity_poly.type
_entity_poly.pdbx_seq_one_letter_code
_entity_poly.pdbx_strand_id
1 'polypeptide(L)'
;MARRRFCRIASTGRRRPPWSGAAFWNFYFRLHPGPIRAPQGVEFPDALKRQVRGPLLVIRDRLPAHRSALVRRWVEASGSRIEVEFLPAYAPELNPVESLWGYWK
;
A
#
# COMPACT_ATOMS: atom_id res chain seq x y z
N MET A 1 -19.60 -7.78 17.09
CA MET A 1 -19.49 -7.76 15.61
C MET A 1 -18.42 -6.76 15.19
N ALA A 2 -17.17 -7.21 15.04
CA ALA A 2 -16.02 -6.32 14.87
C ALA A 2 -15.90 -5.79 13.43
N ARG A 3 -15.94 -4.47 13.32
CA ARG A 3 -15.79 -3.69 12.08
C ARG A 3 -14.41 -3.96 11.49
N ARG A 4 -14.38 -4.54 10.28
CA ARG A 4 -13.16 -5.02 9.62
C ARG A 4 -12.23 -3.86 9.29
N ARG A 5 -10.97 -4.01 9.70
CA ARG A 5 -9.87 -3.03 9.61
C ARG A 5 -9.21 -3.17 8.23
N PHE A 6 -9.10 -2.09 7.46
CA PHE A 6 -8.37 -2.10 6.18
C PHE A 6 -6.94 -1.59 6.38
N CYS A 7 -5.98 -2.28 5.79
CA CYS A 7 -4.55 -2.00 5.78
C CYS A 7 -4.06 -2.11 4.33
N ARG A 8 -3.15 -1.24 3.88
CA ARG A 8 -2.47 -1.34 2.59
C ARG A 8 -1.01 -1.68 2.83
N ILE A 9 -0.55 -2.78 2.26
CA ILE A 9 0.85 -3.22 2.28
C ILE A 9 1.64 -2.37 1.28
N ALA A 10 2.82 -1.93 1.68
CA ALA A 10 3.87 -1.52 0.77
C ALA A 10 5.10 -2.38 1.06
N SER A 11 5.47 -3.25 0.12
CA SER A 11 6.70 -4.03 0.20
C SER A 11 7.80 -3.28 -0.53
N THR A 12 8.85 -2.87 0.18
CA THR A 12 10.04 -2.28 -0.46
C THR A 12 11.13 -3.34 -0.50
N GLY A 13 11.36 -3.92 -1.68
CA GLY A 13 12.46 -4.85 -1.91
C GLY A 13 13.80 -4.11 -1.82
N ARG A 14 14.48 -4.23 -0.68
CA ARG A 14 15.87 -3.76 -0.54
C ARG A 14 16.80 -4.88 -1.01
N ARG A 15 17.55 -4.65 -2.10
CA ARG A 15 18.71 -5.49 -2.45
C ARG A 15 19.85 -5.22 -1.46
N ARG A 16 20.33 -6.24 -0.74
CA ARG A 16 21.71 -6.46 -0.20
C ARG A 16 21.71 -7.68 0.75
N PRO A 17 22.83 -8.43 0.95
CA PRO A 17 23.88 -8.96 0.06
C PRO A 17 23.61 -10.46 -0.31
N PRO A 18 24.40 -11.10 -1.21
CA PRO A 18 24.09 -12.42 -1.78
C PRO A 18 24.23 -13.64 -0.85
N TRP A 19 24.48 -13.45 0.46
CA TRP A 19 24.85 -14.52 1.38
C TRP A 19 23.87 -14.69 2.54
N SER A 20 22.57 -14.63 2.27
CA SER A 20 21.50 -15.08 3.17
C SER A 20 20.23 -15.16 2.33
N GLY A 21 19.77 -16.37 2.00
CA GLY A 21 18.56 -16.61 1.17
C GLY A 21 17.23 -16.17 1.79
N ALA A 22 17.24 -15.21 2.71
CA ALA A 22 16.05 -14.64 3.32
C ALA A 22 15.80 -13.25 2.73
N ALA A 23 14.80 -13.16 1.85
CA ALA A 23 14.21 -11.87 1.51
C ALA A 23 13.52 -11.32 2.77
N PHE A 24 14.10 -10.30 3.41
CA PHE A 24 13.43 -9.60 4.51
C PHE A 24 12.27 -8.77 3.94
N TRP A 25 11.06 -9.30 4.07
CA TRP A 25 9.83 -8.56 3.79
C TRP A 25 9.56 -7.59 4.94
N ASN A 26 9.70 -6.29 4.68
CA ASN A 26 9.25 -5.27 5.62
C ASN A 26 7.77 -4.99 5.39
N PHE A 27 6.95 -5.24 6.41
CA PHE A 27 5.54 -4.93 6.42
C PHE A 27 5.29 -3.63 7.19
N TYR A 28 4.72 -2.64 6.50
CA TYR A 28 4.28 -1.39 7.11
C TYR A 28 2.75 -1.38 7.15
N PHE A 29 2.19 -1.14 8.32
CA PHE A 29 0.75 -1.03 8.51
C PHE A 29 0.41 0.15 9.42
N ARG A 30 -0.76 0.74 9.19
CA ARG A 30 -1.39 1.70 10.09
C ARG A 30 -2.82 1.26 10.31
N LEU A 31 -3.19 1.08 11.57
CA LEU A 31 -4.55 0.71 11.95
C LEU A 31 -5.37 1.99 12.13
N HIS A 32 -6.58 1.98 11.59
CA HIS A 32 -7.52 3.09 11.72
C HIS A 32 -8.83 2.59 12.35
N PRO A 33 -9.47 3.40 13.22
CA PRO A 33 -10.83 3.13 13.65
C PRO A 33 -11.79 3.40 12.49
N GLY A 34 -12.60 2.39 12.13
CA GLY A 34 -13.64 2.53 11.10
C GLY A 34 -13.14 2.30 9.65
N PRO A 35 -14.00 2.60 8.67
CA PRO A 35 -13.69 2.36 7.25
C PRO A 35 -12.64 3.34 6.73
N ILE A 36 -11.73 2.83 5.91
CA ILE A 36 -10.72 3.61 5.21
C ILE A 36 -11.38 4.41 4.07
N ARG A 37 -11.08 5.70 4.01
CA ARG A 37 -11.56 6.62 2.96
C ARG A 37 -10.37 7.17 2.17
N ALA A 38 -10.66 8.04 1.20
CA ALA A 38 -9.66 8.65 0.35
C ALA A 38 -8.50 9.35 1.11
N PRO A 39 -8.73 10.13 2.20
CA PRO A 39 -7.65 10.81 2.91
C PRO A 39 -6.61 9.85 3.50
N GLN A 40 -7.06 8.77 4.13
CA GLN A 40 -6.16 7.75 4.69
C GLN A 40 -5.33 7.06 3.59
N GLY A 41 -5.87 7.01 2.36
CA GLY A 41 -5.17 6.52 1.18
C GLY A 41 -3.98 7.40 0.75
N VAL A 42 -3.86 8.62 1.25
CA VAL A 42 -2.76 9.57 0.96
C VAL A 42 -1.84 9.73 2.18
N GLU A 43 -2.43 9.91 3.37
CA GLU A 43 -1.68 10.14 4.61
C GLU A 43 -0.67 9.03 4.93
N PHE A 44 -1.04 7.77 4.68
CA PHE A 44 -0.18 6.64 5.00
C PHE A 44 1.06 6.57 4.09
N PRO A 45 0.95 6.55 2.75
CA PRO A 45 2.14 6.60 1.90
C PRO A 45 2.97 7.87 2.09
N ASP A 46 2.34 9.01 2.41
CA ASP A 46 3.07 10.23 2.76
C ASP A 46 3.92 10.08 4.02
N ALA A 47 3.39 9.42 5.05
CA ALA A 47 4.17 9.09 6.23
C ALA A 47 5.28 8.08 5.90
N LEU A 48 5.01 7.12 5.01
CA LEU A 48 5.96 6.08 4.63
C LEU A 48 7.18 6.63 3.88
N LYS A 49 7.04 7.71 3.11
CA LYS A 49 8.17 8.42 2.46
C LYS A 49 9.29 8.78 3.43
N ARG A 50 8.97 9.00 4.72
CA ARG A 50 9.96 9.32 5.76
C ARG A 50 10.72 8.10 6.27
N GLN A 51 10.14 6.91 6.16
CA GLN A 51 10.74 5.65 6.65
C GLN A 51 11.48 4.90 5.54
N VAL A 52 10.94 4.93 4.32
CA VAL A 52 11.53 4.26 3.16
C VAL A 52 12.30 5.26 2.33
N ARG A 53 13.60 5.04 2.16
CA ARG A 53 14.46 5.81 1.24
C ARG A 53 14.27 5.32 -0.21
N GLY A 54 14.17 6.26 -1.16
CA GLY A 54 13.99 5.96 -2.60
C GLY A 54 12.53 5.79 -3.02
N PRO A 55 12.21 5.91 -4.32
CA PRO A 55 10.86 6.02 -4.87
C PRO A 55 9.93 4.88 -4.43
N LEU A 56 8.64 5.19 -4.28
CA LEU A 56 7.62 4.24 -3.84
C LEU A 56 6.67 3.93 -4.99
N LEU A 57 6.66 2.67 -5.44
CA LEU A 57 5.59 2.13 -6.28
C LEU A 57 4.45 1.63 -5.38
N VAL A 58 3.26 2.21 -5.51
CA VAL A 58 2.10 1.85 -4.71
C VAL A 58 1.09 1.11 -5.58
N ILE A 59 0.97 -0.19 -5.37
CA ILE A 59 0.00 -1.05 -6.05
C ILE A 59 -1.35 -0.98 -5.32
N ARG A 60 -2.44 -0.75 -6.07
CA ARG A 60 -3.78 -0.51 -5.53
C ARG A 60 -4.86 -1.28 -6.30
N ASP A 61 -5.90 -1.76 -5.61
CA ASP A 61 -7.13 -2.17 -6.30
C ASP A 61 -7.90 -0.95 -6.86
N ARG A 62 -8.99 -1.23 -7.59
CA ARG A 62 -9.79 -0.21 -8.29
C ARG A 62 -10.94 0.38 -7.46
N LEU A 63 -10.92 0.26 -6.12
CA LEU A 63 -11.95 0.85 -5.26
C LEU A 63 -12.10 2.36 -5.50
N PRO A 64 -13.32 2.92 -5.46
CA PRO A 64 -13.56 4.35 -5.74
C PRO A 64 -12.71 5.29 -4.86
N ALA A 65 -12.50 4.94 -3.59
CA ALA A 65 -11.66 5.73 -2.68
C ALA A 65 -10.22 5.90 -3.18
N HIS A 66 -9.67 4.90 -3.87
CA HIS A 66 -8.31 4.94 -4.41
C HIS A 66 -8.19 5.68 -5.74
N ARG A 67 -9.32 5.91 -6.43
CA ARG A 67 -9.39 6.65 -7.70
C ARG A 67 -9.95 8.07 -7.53
N SER A 68 -10.10 8.54 -6.30
CA SER A 68 -10.61 9.87 -6.00
C SER A 68 -9.71 10.98 -6.56
N ALA A 69 -10.29 12.16 -6.83
CA ALA A 69 -9.53 13.32 -7.30
C ALA A 69 -8.41 13.73 -6.32
N LEU A 70 -8.64 13.54 -5.02
CA LEU A 70 -7.63 13.77 -3.98
C LEU A 70 -6.39 12.89 -4.19
N VAL A 71 -6.57 11.60 -4.48
CA VAL A 71 -5.44 10.69 -4.72
C VAL A 71 -4.71 11.09 -6.01
N ARG A 72 -5.43 11.44 -7.09
CA ARG A 72 -4.81 11.86 -8.35
C ARG A 72 -3.92 13.09 -8.19
N ARG A 73 -4.47 14.16 -7.59
CA ARG A 73 -3.71 15.40 -7.30
C ARG A 73 -2.49 15.13 -6.42
N TRP A 74 -2.63 14.22 -5.46
CA TRP A 74 -1.53 13.83 -4.60
C TRP A 74 -0.40 13.09 -5.34
N VAL A 75 -0.73 12.21 -6.28
CA VAL A 75 0.28 11.54 -7.13
C VAL A 75 0.99 12.57 -8.00
N GLU A 76 0.25 13.45 -8.67
CA GLU A 76 0.79 14.53 -9.49
C GLU A 76 1.74 15.44 -8.68
N ALA A 77 1.35 15.82 -7.46
CA ALA A 77 2.17 16.64 -6.57
C ALA A 77 3.40 15.90 -5.99
N SER A 78 3.42 14.56 -6.02
CA SER A 78 4.50 13.76 -5.45
C SER A 78 5.72 13.61 -6.37
N GLY A 79 5.63 14.04 -7.63
CA GLY A 79 6.71 13.91 -8.61
C GLY A 79 7.21 12.46 -8.74
N SER A 80 8.51 12.26 -8.90
CA SER A 80 9.12 10.92 -9.02
C SER A 80 9.20 10.15 -7.70
N ARG A 81 8.69 10.72 -6.59
CA ARG A 81 8.78 10.07 -5.28
C ARG A 81 7.76 8.96 -5.11
N ILE A 82 6.63 9.04 -5.81
CA ILE A 82 5.50 8.12 -5.71
C ILE A 82 4.94 7.85 -7.09
N GLU A 83 4.84 6.57 -7.42
CA GLU A 83 4.12 6.05 -8.57
C GLU A 83 2.97 5.18 -8.08
N VAL A 84 1.85 5.20 -8.79
CA VAL A 84 0.66 4.43 -8.41
C VAL A 84 0.23 3.58 -9.59
N GLU A 85 0.16 2.28 -9.36
CA GLU A 85 -0.33 1.31 -10.32
C GLU A 85 -1.61 0.64 -9.81
N PHE A 86 -2.53 0.38 -10.73
CA PHE A 86 -3.81 -0.25 -10.40
C PHE A 86 -3.82 -1.71 -10.87
N LEU A 87 -4.24 -2.60 -9.97
CA LEU A 87 -4.52 -3.99 -10.32
C LEU A 87 -5.66 -4.06 -11.35
N PRO A 88 -5.70 -5.14 -12.15
CA PRO A 88 -6.85 -5.46 -13.00
C PRO A 88 -8.15 -5.48 -12.17
N ALA A 89 -9.26 -5.15 -12.83
CA ALA A 89 -10.57 -5.25 -12.19
C ALA A 89 -10.87 -6.72 -11.85
N TYR A 90 -11.47 -6.96 -10.70
CA TYR A 90 -11.94 -8.29 -10.27
C TYR A 90 -10.85 -9.39 -10.15
N ALA A 91 -9.60 -9.02 -9.86
CA ALA A 91 -8.50 -9.96 -9.63
C ALA A 91 -7.98 -9.92 -8.17
N PRO A 92 -8.79 -10.34 -7.17
CA PRO A 92 -8.39 -10.32 -5.75
C PRO A 92 -7.18 -11.22 -5.45
N GLU A 93 -6.99 -12.30 -6.21
CA GLU A 93 -5.86 -13.23 -6.10
C GLU A 93 -4.51 -12.56 -6.37
N LEU A 94 -4.49 -11.46 -7.12
CA LEU A 94 -3.29 -10.67 -7.41
C LEU A 94 -2.99 -9.63 -6.32
N ASN A 95 -3.89 -9.44 -5.36
CA ASN A 95 -3.70 -8.49 -4.28
C ASN A 95 -3.07 -9.19 -3.06
N PRO A 96 -1.77 -9.02 -2.79
CA PRO A 96 -1.09 -9.73 -1.71
C PRO A 96 -1.67 -9.42 -0.32
N VAL A 97 -2.41 -8.31 -0.19
CA VAL A 97 -3.10 -7.99 1.06
C VAL A 97 -4.24 -8.97 1.37
N GLU A 98 -4.92 -9.49 0.35
CA GLU A 98 -6.03 -10.43 0.55
C GLU A 98 -5.51 -11.76 1.11
N SER A 99 -4.37 -12.24 0.60
CA SER A 99 -3.70 -13.42 1.14
C SER A 99 -3.23 -13.23 2.58
N LEU A 100 -2.69 -12.05 2.92
CA LEU A 100 -2.30 -11.73 4.30
C LEU A 100 -3.51 -11.76 5.25
N TRP A 101 -4.64 -11.21 4.82
CA TRP A 101 -5.88 -11.25 5.60
C TRP A 101 -6.49 -12.65 5.70
N GLY A 102 -6.30 -13.49 4.69
CA GLY A 102 -6.71 -14.89 4.73
C GLY A 102 -6.00 -15.67 5.83
N TYR A 103 -4.69 -15.39 6.03
CA TYR A 103 -3.87 -16.05 7.05
C TYR A 103 -4.14 -15.55 8.49
N TRP A 104 -4.61 -14.31 8.66
CA TRP A 104 -4.86 -13.70 9.98
C TRP A 104 -6.29 -13.88 10.52
N LYS A 105 -7.08 -14.79 9.94
CA LYS A 105 -8.38 -15.21 10.47
C LYS A 105 -8.23 -16.43 11.36
#